data_AF-A0A455U4S8-F1
#
_entry.id   AF-A0A455U4S8-F1
#
_cell.length_a   1.000
_cell.length_b   1.000
_cell.length_c   1.000
_cell.angle_alpha   90.00
_cell.angle_beta   90.00
_cell.angle_gamma   90.00
#
_symmetry.space_group_name_H-M   'P 1'
#
loop_
_entity.id
_entity.type
_entity.pdbx_description
1 polymer ?
#
loop_
_entity_poly.entity_id
_entity_poly.type
_entity_poly.pdbx_seq_one_letter_code
_entity_poly.pdbx_strand_id
1 'polypeptide(L)' 'MREIETHEIAAYWRTGEPADKAGGYAIQGLAAVFVKQIQGSHSAVVGLPLFETTHLLRRQGVPIWQRV' A
#
# COMPACT_ATOMS: atom_id res chain seq x y z
N MET A 1 -3.78 -10.48 6.52
CA MET A 1 -2.45 -11.09 6.62
C MET A 1 -2.59 -12.59 6.77
N ARG A 2 -1.58 -13.38 6.41
CA ARG A 2 -1.46 -14.76 6.90
C ARG A 2 -0.92 -14.76 8.33
N GLU A 3 -0.96 -15.92 8.98
CA GLU A 3 -0.20 -16.12 10.20
C GLU A 3 1.30 -15.98 9.90
N ILE A 4 2.03 -15.27 10.76
CA ILE A 4 3.45 -14.95 10.60
C ILE A 4 4.16 -15.50 11.83
N GLU A 5 5.15 -16.35 11.62
CA GLU A 5 5.90 -16.93 12.72
C GLU A 5 6.86 -15.91 13.35
N THR A 6 7.19 -16.08 14.63
CA THR A 6 8.08 -15.16 15.35
C THR A 6 9.43 -14.97 14.67
N HIS A 7 9.95 -16.03 14.04
CA HIS A 7 11.22 -15.97 13.32
C HIS A 7 11.14 -15.11 12.04
N GLU A 8 10.00 -15.11 11.35
CA GLU A 8 9.73 -14.29 10.17
C GLU A 8 9.55 -12.82 10.57
N ILE A 9 8.86 -12.55 11.68
CA ILE A 9 8.71 -11.20 12.25
C ILE A 9 10.10 -10.63 12.56
N ALA A 10 10.96 -11.40 13.24
CA ALA A 10 12.30 -10.98 13.58
C ALA A 10 13.18 -10.77 12.33
N ALA A 11 13.04 -11.64 11.32
CA ALA A 11 13.74 -11.49 10.05
C ALA A 11 13.32 -10.21 9.32
N TYR A 12 12.02 -9.94 9.26
CA TYR A 12 11.48 -8.75 8.63
C TYR A 12 11.88 -7.47 9.37
N TRP A 13 11.88 -7.47 10.72
CA TRP A 13 12.37 -6.34 11.52
C TRP A 13 13.82 -5.97 11.19
N ARG A 14 14.69 -6.97 11.00
CA ARG A 14 16.11 -6.74 10.64
C ARG A 14 16.30 -6.09 9.27
N THR A 15 15.29 -6.07 8.40
CA THR A 15 15.38 -5.39 7.10
C THR A 15 15.33 -3.86 7.22
N GLY A 16 14.83 -3.34 8.33
CA GLY A 16 14.61 -1.91 8.54
C GLY A 16 13.36 -1.34 7.85
N GLU A 17 12.75 -2.07 6.90
CA GLU A 17 11.50 -1.65 6.22
C GLU A 17 10.36 -1.33 7.20
N PRO A 18 10.16 -2.03 8.33
CA PRO A 18 9.06 -1.71 9.25
C PRO A 18 9.15 -0.34 9.92
N ALA A 19 10.36 0.21 10.08
CA ALA A 19 10.65 1.24 11.07
C ALA A 19 9.94 2.57 10.80
N ASP A 20 9.69 2.89 9.53
CA ASP A 20 9.08 4.15 9.08
C ASP A 20 7.68 3.95 8.46
N LYS A 21 7.06 2.78 8.68
CA LYS A 21 5.76 2.42 8.08
C LYS A 21 4.67 2.35 9.13
N ALA A 22 3.53 2.96 8.85
CA ALA A 22 2.34 2.82 9.67
C ALA A 22 1.93 1.34 9.75
N GLY A 23 1.77 0.80 10.96
CA GLY A 23 1.50 -0.63 11.17
C GLY A 23 2.71 -1.55 10.94
N GLY A 24 3.91 -0.99 10.72
CA GLY A 24 5.15 -1.75 10.61
C GLY A 24 5.32 -2.52 9.30
N TYR A 25 4.53 -2.23 8.27
CA TYR A 25 4.64 -2.94 6.99
C TYR A 25 4.37 -2.07 5.76
N ALA A 26 5.03 -2.39 4.64
CA ALA A 26 4.78 -1.75 3.35
C ALA A 26 4.24 -2.79 2.34
N ILE A 27 3.03 -2.56 1.82
CA ILE A 27 2.38 -3.49 0.88
C ILE A 27 3.10 -3.62 -0.47
N GLN A 28 3.86 -2.58 -0.83
CA GLN A 28 4.71 -2.52 -2.02
C GLN A 28 6.16 -2.95 -1.76
N GLY A 29 6.47 -3.33 -0.53
CA GLY A 29 7.81 -3.72 -0.08
C GLY A 29 7.92 -5.21 0.23
N LEU A 30 8.93 -5.56 1.02
CA LEU A 30 9.23 -6.91 1.49
C LEU A 30 8.05 -7.54 2.23
N ALA A 31 7.26 -6.75 2.96
CA ALA A 31 6.07 -7.26 3.66
C ALA A 31 4.96 -7.80 2.75
N ALA A 32 5.00 -7.57 1.43
CA ALA A 32 4.02 -8.08 0.48
C ALA A 32 3.82 -9.60 0.62
N VAL A 33 4.87 -10.35 0.98
CA VAL A 33 4.85 -11.81 1.20
C VAL A 33 3.95 -12.26 2.36
N PHE A 34 3.58 -11.35 3.26
CA PHE A 34 2.67 -11.63 4.38
C PHE A 34 1.21 -11.29 4.08
N VAL A 35 0.96 -10.55 2.99
CA VAL A 35 -0.37 -10.05 2.61
C VAL A 35 -1.17 -11.16 1.93
N LYS A 36 -2.03 -11.82 2.71
CA LYS A 36 -2.93 -12.87 2.18
C LYS A 36 -4.05 -12.34 1.28
N GLN A 37 -4.59 -11.16 1.59
CA GLN A 37 -5.72 -10.57 0.89
C GLN A 37 -5.80 -9.07 1.19
N ILE A 38 -6.24 -8.31 0.19
CA ILE A 38 -6.66 -6.91 0.33
C ILE A 38 -8.17 -6.87 0.05
N GLN A 39 -8.92 -6.13 0.86
CA GLN A 39 -10.31 -5.78 0.58
C GLN A 39 -10.41 -4.26 0.48
N GLY A 40 -10.82 -3.75 -0.68
CA GLY A 40 -10.83 -2.32 -0.99
C GLY A 40 -9.76 -1.92 -2.01
N SER A 41 -9.26 -0.67 -1.91
CA SER A 41 -8.36 -0.07 -2.90
C SER A 41 -6.89 -0.21 -2.50
N HIS A 42 -6.11 -0.94 -3.31
CA HIS A 42 -4.65 -1.02 -3.13
C HIS A 42 -3.99 0.37 -3.19
N SER A 43 -4.41 1.23 -4.12
CA SER A 43 -3.87 2.58 -4.23
C SER A 43 -4.11 3.42 -2.97
N ALA A 44 -5.26 3.23 -2.31
CA ALA A 44 -5.54 3.86 -1.02
C ALA A 44 -4.59 3.37 0.08
N VAL A 45 -4.29 2.07 0.11
CA VAL A 45 -3.31 1.49 1.06
C VAL A 45 -1.91 2.04 0.82
N VAL A 46 -1.53 2.26 -0.44
CA VAL A 46 -0.25 2.89 -0.82
C VAL A 46 -0.20 4.37 -0.38
N GLY A 47 -1.36 5.04 -0.31
CA GLY A 47 -1.49 6.39 0.25
C GLY A 47 -2.38 7.35 -0.53
N LEU A 48 -2.86 6.98 -1.72
CA LEU A 48 -3.77 7.82 -2.52
C LEU A 48 -4.83 6.96 -3.24
N PRO A 49 -6.12 7.07 -2.89
CA PRO A 49 -7.21 6.32 -3.52
C PRO A 49 -7.46 6.80 -4.96
N LEU A 50 -6.74 6.28 -5.94
CA LEU A 50 -6.73 6.81 -7.31
C LEU A 50 -8.12 6.81 -7.97
N PHE A 51 -8.95 5.81 -7.71
CA PHE A 51 -10.30 5.75 -8.28
C PHE A 51 -11.14 6.95 -7.81
N GLU A 52 -11.20 7.18 -6.51
CA GLU A 52 -11.91 8.29 -5.88
C GLU A 52 -11.28 9.63 -6.23
N THR A 53 -9.94 9.72 -6.20
CA THR A 53 -9.20 10.93 -6.56
C THR A 53 -9.47 11.33 -8.01
N THR A 54 -9.46 10.40 -8.96
CA THR A 54 -9.76 10.72 -10.37
C THR A 54 -11.21 11.18 -10.55
N HIS A 55 -12.16 10.62 -9.80
CA HIS A 55 -13.54 11.09 -9.81
C HIS A 55 -13.66 12.53 -9.29
N LEU A 56 -12.96 12.86 -8.21
CA LEU A 56 -12.92 14.23 -7.66
C LEU A 56 -12.25 15.21 -8.63
N LEU A 57 -11.11 14.85 -9.22
CA LEU A 57 -10.40 15.68 -10.20
C LEU A 57 -11.29 16.00 -11.42
N ARG A 58 -11.99 14.99 -11.96
CA ARG A 58 -12.94 15.18 -13.06
C ARG A 58 -14.08 16.13 -12.69
N ARG A 59 -14.61 16.06 -11.46
CA ARG A 59 -15.66 16.97 -10.98
C ARG A 59 -15.19 18.43 -10.91
N GLN A 60 -13.89 18.65 -10.72
CA GLN A 60 -13.28 19.99 -10.73
C GLN A 60 -12.80 20.41 -12.13
N GLY A 61 -13.10 19.63 -13.18
CA GLY A 61 -12.68 19.94 -14.55
C GLY A 61 -11.19 19.69 -14.81
N VAL A 62 -10.48 18.98 -13.92
CA VAL A 62 -9.06 18.68 -14.09
C VAL A 62 -8.91 17.46 -15.03
N PRO A 63 -8.20 17.58 -16.17
CA PRO A 63 -7.97 16.46 -17.07
C PRO A 63 -7.02 15.45 -16.43
N ILE A 64 -7.38 14.17 -16.45
CA ILE A 64 -6.58 13.09 -15.84
C ILE A 64 -5.75 12.29 -16.86
N TRP A 65 -5.91 12.59 -18.15
CA TRP A 65 -5.13 12.00 -19.24
C TRP A 65 -4.46 13.13 -20.00
N GLN A 66 -3.16 13.02 -20.21
CA GLN A 66 -2.43 13.91 -21.11
C GLN A 66 -2.04 13.09 -22.34
N ARG A 67 -2.24 13.66 -23.53
CA ARG A 67 -1.60 13.13 -24.74
C ARG A 67 -0.12 13.51 -24.66
N VAL A 68 0.75 12.50 -24.76
CA VAL A 68 2.19 12.67 -24.95
C VAL A 68 2.44 13.12 -26.39
#